data_AF-A0A956JG31-F1
#
_entry.id   AF-A0A956JG31-F1
#
_cell.length_a   1.000
_cell.length_b   1.000
_cell.length_c   1.000
_cell.angle_alpha   90.00
_cell.angle_beta   90.00
_cell.angle_gamma   90.00
#
_symmetry.space_group_name_H-M   'P 1'
#
loop_
_entity.id
_entity.type
_entity.pdbx_description
1 polymer ?
#
loop_
_entity_poly.entity_id
_entity_poly.type
_entity_poly.pdbx_seq_one_letter_code
_entity_poly.pdbx_strand_id
1 'polypeptide(L)'
;MARRTKEKRSSRAEAKAKDPREVVHKRAYWFDRARSLSELHGWPRAEPGDGRGLVGRYVTAAERPIGQLGCAELHTLLTQGTDPHFLVPVALERLGGGLGIDERALLGDLLRLPRDFWRTHPFLRQALRELATRSSRTLREGEGDDDPLRLAIARFIDRGR
;
A
#
# COMPACT_ATOMS: atom_id res chain seq x y z
N MET A 1 -2.51 -62.80 -28.90
CA MET A 1 -2.97 -62.21 -27.63
C MET A 1 -1.98 -61.13 -27.20
N ALA A 2 -2.52 -60.03 -26.67
CA ALA A 2 -1.85 -58.76 -26.40
C ALA A 2 -0.83 -58.79 -25.26
N ARG A 3 0.16 -57.87 -25.31
CA ARG A 3 0.29 -56.78 -24.32
C ARG A 3 1.37 -55.78 -24.74
N ARG A 4 0.94 -54.53 -24.82
CA ARG A 4 1.66 -53.31 -25.18
C ARG A 4 1.43 -52.36 -24.02
N THR A 5 2.46 -51.99 -23.25
CA THR A 5 2.40 -50.84 -22.32
C THR A 5 3.81 -50.46 -21.89
N LYS A 6 4.43 -49.44 -22.50
CA LYS A 6 4.40 -47.99 -22.19
C LYS A 6 5.33 -47.60 -21.03
N GLU A 7 6.57 -47.26 -21.40
CA GLU A 7 7.54 -46.49 -20.61
C GLU A 7 6.92 -45.20 -20.07
N LYS A 8 6.91 -45.04 -18.75
CA LYS A 8 6.60 -43.78 -18.07
C LYS A 8 7.85 -42.90 -18.06
N ARG A 9 7.94 -41.99 -19.03
CA ARG A 9 8.84 -40.83 -18.95
C ARG A 9 8.34 -39.91 -17.84
N SER A 10 9.09 -39.91 -16.73
CA SER A 10 8.92 -38.96 -15.62
C SER A 10 9.24 -37.56 -16.12
N SER A 11 8.21 -36.81 -16.48
CA SER A 11 8.30 -35.38 -16.77
C SER A 11 8.52 -34.62 -15.47
N ARG A 12 9.79 -34.36 -15.15
CA ARG A 12 10.21 -33.34 -14.21
C ARG A 12 9.70 -31.99 -14.74
N ALA A 13 8.52 -31.58 -14.29
CA ALA A 13 7.99 -30.26 -14.54
C ALA A 13 8.87 -29.28 -13.75
N GLU A 14 9.90 -28.76 -14.43
CA GLU A 14 10.63 -27.58 -13.99
C GLU A 14 9.61 -26.45 -13.85
N ALA A 15 9.29 -26.10 -12.61
CA ALA A 15 8.55 -24.90 -12.27
C ALA A 15 9.40 -23.72 -12.75
N LYS A 16 9.08 -23.26 -13.96
CA LYS A 16 9.68 -22.12 -14.62
C LYS A 16 9.54 -20.92 -13.68
N ALA A 17 10.64 -20.52 -13.05
CA ALA A 17 10.71 -19.33 -12.21
C ALA A 17 10.13 -18.14 -13.00
N LYS A 18 9.04 -17.58 -12.49
CA LYS A 18 8.35 -16.45 -13.10
C LYS A 18 9.27 -15.25 -12.95
N ASP A 19 9.91 -14.89 -14.06
CA ASP A 19 10.66 -13.64 -14.25
C ASP A 19 9.86 -12.48 -13.60
N PRO A 20 10.40 -11.73 -12.61
CA PRO A 20 9.69 -10.67 -11.88
C PRO A 20 9.57 -9.41 -12.74
N ARG A 21 9.05 -9.58 -13.96
CA ARG A 21 8.74 -8.49 -14.88
C ARG A 21 7.66 -7.64 -14.23
N GLU A 22 8.13 -6.53 -13.66
CA GLU A 22 7.44 -5.27 -13.35
C GLU A 22 5.93 -5.37 -13.53
N VAL A 23 5.23 -5.80 -12.47
CA VAL A 23 3.77 -5.87 -12.48
C VAL A 23 3.25 -4.44 -12.48
N VAL A 24 2.92 -3.92 -13.66
CA VAL A 24 2.26 -2.62 -13.80
C VAL A 24 0.78 -2.79 -13.47
N HIS A 25 0.38 -2.34 -12.29
CA HIS A 25 -1.01 -2.42 -11.85
C HIS A 25 -1.89 -1.39 -12.60
N LYS A 26 -2.80 -1.89 -13.46
CA LYS A 26 -3.68 -1.08 -14.34
C LYS A 26 -5.06 -0.73 -13.74
N ARG A 27 -5.35 -1.14 -12.50
CA ARG A 27 -6.62 -0.86 -11.79
C ARG A 27 -6.32 -0.39 -10.36
N ALA A 28 -7.24 0.38 -9.78
CA ALA A 28 -7.11 0.89 -8.40
C ALA A 28 -6.96 -0.23 -7.37
N TYR A 29 -7.68 -1.35 -7.55
CA TYR A 29 -7.59 -2.53 -6.68
C TYR A 29 -7.38 -3.79 -7.52
N TRP A 30 -6.35 -4.56 -7.16
CA TRP A 30 -6.08 -5.89 -7.70
C TRP A 30 -6.19 -6.99 -6.62
N PHE A 31 -6.71 -6.63 -5.44
CA PHE A 31 -6.84 -7.48 -4.27
C PHE A 31 -8.23 -7.35 -3.65
N ASP A 32 -8.61 -8.34 -2.84
CA ASP A 32 -9.88 -8.33 -2.10
C ASP A 32 -9.75 -7.51 -0.81
N ARG A 33 -10.57 -6.47 -0.67
CA ARG A 33 -10.54 -5.55 0.46
C ARG A 33 -11.20 -6.12 1.73
N ALA A 34 -11.96 -7.20 1.60
CA ALA A 34 -12.52 -7.92 2.75
C ALA A 34 -11.46 -8.75 3.49
N ARG A 35 -10.28 -8.94 2.88
CA ARG A 35 -9.17 -9.68 3.48
C ARG A 35 -8.25 -8.78 4.28
N SER A 36 -7.63 -9.33 5.31
CA SER A 36 -6.61 -8.67 6.11
C SER A 36 -5.24 -8.66 5.41
N LEU A 37 -4.29 -7.86 5.91
CA LEU A 37 -2.92 -7.91 5.39
C LEU A 37 -2.29 -9.28 5.67
N SER A 38 -2.50 -9.84 6.85
CA SER A 38 -2.02 -11.18 7.18
C SER A 38 -2.54 -12.20 6.17
N GLU A 39 -3.81 -12.13 5.78
CA GLU A 39 -4.38 -13.02 4.78
C GLU A 39 -3.81 -12.77 3.38
N LEU A 40 -3.63 -11.50 2.98
CA LEU A 40 -3.11 -11.14 1.65
C LEU A 40 -1.64 -11.55 1.48
N HIS A 41 -0.84 -11.47 2.55
CA HIS A 41 0.56 -11.87 2.56
C HIS A 41 0.78 -13.34 2.94
N GLY A 42 -0.23 -14.02 3.48
CA GLY A 42 -0.10 -15.37 4.03
C GLY A 42 0.71 -15.42 5.32
N TRP A 43 0.69 -14.35 6.12
CA TRP A 43 1.33 -14.33 7.43
C TRP A 43 0.58 -15.25 8.40
N PRO A 44 1.28 -15.83 9.38
CA PRO A 44 0.64 -16.53 10.49
C PRO A 44 -0.34 -15.59 11.20
N ARG A 45 -1.50 -16.13 11.57
CA ARG A 45 -2.48 -15.38 12.36
C ARG A 45 -1.88 -15.10 13.73
N ALA A 46 -1.98 -13.85 14.18
CA ALA A 46 -1.57 -13.47 15.51
C ALA A 46 -2.40 -14.18 16.61
N GLU A 47 -1.76 -14.52 17.72
CA GLU A 47 -2.41 -15.10 18.88
C GLU A 47 -3.07 -14.01 19.74
N PRO A 48 -4.19 -14.33 20.43
CA PRO A 48 -4.79 -13.42 21.39
C PRO A 48 -3.80 -13.08 22.51
N GLY A 49 -3.30 -11.83 22.52
CA GLY A 49 -2.30 -11.38 23.50
C GLY A 49 -0.96 -10.98 22.90
N ASP A 50 -0.82 -11.00 21.57
CA ASP A 50 0.35 -10.53 20.84
C ASP A 50 0.60 -9.01 21.02
N GLY A 51 1.16 -8.67 22.17
CA GLY A 51 1.73 -7.37 22.49
C GLY A 51 0.76 -6.33 23.08
N ARG A 52 1.31 -5.42 23.89
CA ARG A 52 0.66 -4.17 24.29
C ARG A 52 1.31 -3.00 23.55
N GLY A 53 0.65 -1.85 23.52
CA GLY A 53 1.19 -0.64 22.90
C GLY A 53 1.30 -0.77 21.38
N LEU A 54 2.43 -0.36 20.80
CA LEU A 54 2.63 -0.29 19.36
C LEU A 54 2.50 -1.66 18.67
N VAL A 55 3.06 -2.71 19.27
CA VAL A 55 3.00 -4.08 18.70
C VAL A 55 1.54 -4.55 18.61
N GLY A 56 0.77 -4.40 19.69
CA GLY A 56 -0.64 -4.79 19.68
C GLY A 56 -1.48 -3.98 18.69
N ARG A 57 -1.19 -2.67 18.53
CA ARG A 57 -1.86 -1.83 17.52
C ARG A 57 -1.52 -2.26 16.10
N TYR A 58 -0.26 -2.54 15.82
CA TYR A 58 0.20 -3.05 14.53
C TYR A 58 -0.47 -4.38 14.19
N VAL A 59 -0.43 -5.34 15.12
CA VAL A 59 -1.03 -6.66 14.94
C VAL A 59 -2.53 -6.55 14.70
N THR A 60 -3.23 -5.75 15.52
CA THR A 60 -4.67 -5.52 15.36
C THR A 60 -5.01 -4.92 13.99
N ALA A 61 -4.17 -3.99 13.50
CA ALA A 61 -4.37 -3.39 12.18
C ALA A 61 -4.07 -4.40 11.05
N ALA A 62 -3.03 -5.23 11.18
CA ALA A 62 -2.67 -6.23 10.18
C ALA A 62 -3.73 -7.35 10.01
N GLU A 63 -4.45 -7.67 11.10
CA GLU A 63 -5.52 -8.68 11.13
C GLU A 63 -6.90 -8.14 10.70
N ARG A 64 -7.07 -6.82 10.57
CA ARG A 64 -8.33 -6.21 10.15
C ARG A 64 -8.48 -6.27 8.61
N PRO A 65 -9.70 -6.46 8.07
CA PRO A 65 -9.95 -6.27 6.65
C PRO A 65 -9.41 -4.93 6.16
N ILE A 66 -8.59 -4.97 5.11
CA ILE A 66 -7.85 -3.77 4.67
C ILE A 66 -8.79 -2.63 4.26
N GLY A 67 -9.97 -2.95 3.71
CA GLY A 67 -11.01 -1.98 3.36
C GLY A 67 -11.69 -1.31 4.56
N GLN A 68 -11.44 -1.77 5.79
CA GLN A 68 -11.95 -1.20 7.03
C GLN A 68 -10.90 -0.39 7.80
N LEU A 69 -9.66 -0.31 7.30
CA LEU A 69 -8.61 0.47 7.95
C LEU A 69 -8.93 1.96 7.88
N GLY A 70 -8.76 2.65 9.01
CA GLY A 70 -8.79 4.10 9.13
C GLY A 70 -7.42 4.75 8.90
N CYS A 71 -7.38 6.09 8.87
CA CYS A 71 -6.16 6.85 8.63
C CYS A 71 -5.05 6.54 9.64
N ALA A 72 -5.37 6.48 10.94
CA ALA A 72 -4.41 6.17 12.00
C ALA A 72 -3.80 4.75 11.89
N GLU A 73 -4.59 3.78 11.43
CA GLU A 73 -4.14 2.40 11.22
C GLU A 73 -3.23 2.30 9.99
N LEU A 74 -3.62 2.97 8.90
CA LEU A 74 -2.79 3.06 7.70
C LEU A 74 -1.46 3.76 7.98
N HIS A 75 -1.48 4.86 8.75
CA HIS A 75 -0.28 5.56 9.23
C HIS A 75 0.62 4.61 10.05
N THR A 76 0.03 3.88 11.00
CA THR A 76 0.78 2.91 11.83
C THR A 76 1.45 1.86 10.95
N LEU A 77 0.72 1.25 10.01
CA LEU A 77 1.25 0.20 9.15
C LEU A 77 2.35 0.73 8.21
N LEU A 78 2.15 1.90 7.58
CA LEU A 78 3.14 2.49 6.68
C LEU A 78 4.43 2.89 7.41
N THR A 79 4.32 3.49 8.60
CA THR A 79 5.50 3.91 9.39
C THR A 79 6.30 2.73 9.95
N GLN A 80 5.67 1.57 10.13
CA GLN A 80 6.38 0.33 10.49
C GLN A 80 7.00 -0.39 9.27
N GLY A 81 6.91 0.18 8.07
CA GLY A 81 7.51 -0.39 6.86
C GLY A 81 6.72 -1.57 6.29
N THR A 82 5.43 -1.70 6.63
CA THR A 82 4.55 -2.68 5.98
C THR A 82 4.48 -2.41 4.48
N ASP A 83 4.30 -3.49 3.72
CA ASP A 83 4.22 -3.42 2.27
C ASP A 83 3.17 -2.38 1.78
N PRO A 84 3.59 -1.31 1.07
CA PRO A 84 2.67 -0.29 0.60
C PRO A 84 1.74 -0.74 -0.53
N HIS A 85 1.99 -1.89 -1.18
CA HIS A 85 1.23 -2.33 -2.36
C HIS A 85 -0.28 -2.44 -2.10
N PHE A 86 -0.67 -2.93 -0.92
CA PHE A 86 -2.07 -3.03 -0.54
C PHE A 86 -2.59 -1.77 0.19
N LEU A 87 -1.69 -1.06 0.89
CA LEU A 87 -2.04 0.07 1.75
C LEU A 87 -2.30 1.36 0.98
N VAL A 88 -1.47 1.66 -0.03
CA VAL A 88 -1.58 2.91 -0.79
C VAL A 88 -2.93 3.01 -1.51
N PRO A 89 -3.44 1.90 -2.10
CA PRO A 89 -4.82 1.61 -2.40
C PRO A 89 -5.87 2.42 -1.67
N VAL A 90 -5.93 2.05 -0.40
CA VAL A 90 -6.95 2.40 0.56
C VAL A 90 -6.63 3.76 1.17
N ALA A 91 -5.36 4.07 1.39
CA ALA A 91 -4.93 5.38 1.87
C ALA A 91 -5.41 6.52 0.97
N LEU A 92 -5.27 6.37 -0.35
CA LEU A 92 -5.76 7.37 -1.29
C LEU A 92 -7.28 7.54 -1.25
N GLU A 93 -8.06 6.47 -1.00
CA GLU A 93 -9.51 6.58 -0.80
C GLU A 93 -9.85 7.36 0.47
N ARG A 94 -9.16 7.07 1.58
CA ARG A 94 -9.41 7.73 2.87
C ARG A 94 -9.13 9.22 2.81
N LEU A 95 -8.06 9.62 2.13
CA LEU A 95 -7.70 11.02 1.93
C LEU A 95 -8.69 11.78 1.02
N GLY A 96 -9.59 11.08 0.33
CA GLY A 96 -10.62 11.70 -0.49
C GLY A 96 -11.67 12.48 0.31
N GLY A 97 -11.83 12.20 1.61
CA GLY A 97 -12.87 12.78 2.48
C GLY A 97 -12.55 14.12 3.14
N GLY A 98 -11.29 14.58 3.08
CA GLY A 98 -10.84 15.81 3.75
C GLY A 98 -9.42 15.69 4.29
N LEU A 99 -8.91 16.74 4.94
CA LEU A 99 -7.57 16.77 5.56
C LEU A 99 -7.68 17.12 7.04
N GLY A 100 -8.15 16.19 7.86
CA GLY A 100 -7.99 16.25 9.31
C GLY A 100 -6.57 15.92 9.74
N ILE A 101 -6.35 15.77 11.05
CA ILE A 101 -5.02 15.51 11.62
C ILE A 101 -4.44 14.18 11.11
N ASP A 102 -5.22 13.11 11.16
CA ASP A 102 -4.78 11.77 10.73
C ASP A 102 -4.58 11.69 9.23
N GLU A 103 -5.40 12.39 8.45
CA GLU A 103 -5.25 12.47 6.98
C GLU A 103 -3.98 13.23 6.60
N ARG A 104 -3.63 14.29 7.31
CA ARG A 104 -2.37 15.02 7.08
C ARG A 104 -1.15 14.15 7.38
N ALA A 105 -1.19 13.38 8.47
CA ALA A 105 -0.14 12.43 8.81
C ALA A 105 0.01 11.36 7.71
N LEU A 106 -1.11 10.74 7.32
CA LEU A 106 -1.14 9.71 6.27
C LEU A 106 -0.65 10.26 4.92
N LEU A 107 -1.08 11.45 4.52
CA LEU A 107 -0.58 12.10 3.30
C LEU A 107 0.94 12.32 3.38
N GLY A 108 1.45 12.75 4.53
CA GLY A 108 2.88 12.87 4.79
C GLY A 108 3.64 11.55 4.58
N ASP A 109 3.09 10.43 5.03
CA ASP A 109 3.72 9.11 4.84
C ASP A 109 3.75 8.69 3.37
N LEU A 110 2.66 8.91 2.65
CA LEU A 110 2.60 8.63 1.21
C LEU A 110 3.67 9.44 0.45
N LEU A 111 3.81 10.72 0.75
CA LEU A 111 4.81 11.59 0.08
C LEU A 111 6.26 11.16 0.35
N ARG A 112 6.50 10.41 1.44
CA ARG A 112 7.82 9.88 1.81
C ARG A 112 8.12 8.50 1.22
N LEU A 113 7.15 7.83 0.59
CA LEU A 113 7.37 6.50 0.01
C LEU A 113 8.49 6.51 -1.06
N PRO A 114 9.23 5.38 -1.20
CA PRO A 114 10.36 5.29 -2.12
C PRO A 114 9.99 5.62 -3.57
N ARG A 115 10.92 6.26 -4.29
CA ARG A 115 10.72 6.62 -5.72
C ARG A 115 10.43 5.40 -6.60
N ASP A 116 11.05 4.26 -6.29
CA ASP A 116 10.88 3.02 -7.05
C ASP A 116 9.44 2.49 -6.98
N PHE A 117 8.78 2.61 -5.81
CA PHE A 117 7.37 2.26 -5.67
C PHE A 117 6.50 3.07 -6.63
N TRP A 118 6.74 4.38 -6.70
CA TRP A 118 5.98 5.27 -7.58
C TRP A 118 6.28 5.06 -9.07
N ARG A 119 7.47 4.56 -9.42
CA ARG A 119 7.83 4.22 -10.80
C ARG A 119 7.03 3.01 -11.28
N THR A 120 6.87 1.99 -10.45
CA THR A 120 6.14 0.76 -10.78
C THR A 120 4.61 0.92 -10.67
N HIS A 121 4.13 1.96 -9.97
CA HIS A 121 2.71 2.26 -9.78
C HIS A 121 2.29 3.63 -10.33
N PRO A 122 2.35 3.85 -11.66
CA PRO A 122 2.06 5.16 -12.26
C PRO A 122 0.63 5.64 -12.01
N PHE A 123 -0.35 4.73 -11.92
CA PHE A 123 -1.74 5.08 -11.62
C PHE A 123 -1.90 5.65 -10.20
N LEU A 124 -1.32 4.98 -9.19
CA LEU A 124 -1.37 5.45 -7.80
C LEU A 124 -0.60 6.75 -7.62
N ARG A 125 0.53 6.89 -8.33
CA ARG A 125 1.30 8.13 -8.35
C ARG A 125 0.48 9.28 -8.91
N GLN A 126 -0.25 9.07 -10.00
CA GLN A 126 -1.12 10.10 -10.58
C GLN A 126 -2.22 10.50 -9.61
N ALA A 127 -2.88 9.54 -8.97
CA ALA A 127 -3.89 9.81 -7.94
C ALA A 127 -3.32 10.62 -6.76
N LEU A 128 -2.12 10.29 -6.28
CA LEU A 128 -1.44 11.07 -5.25
C LEU A 128 -1.10 12.50 -5.72
N ARG A 129 -0.69 12.69 -6.98
CA ARG A 129 -0.42 14.04 -7.54
C ARG A 129 -1.68 14.89 -7.57
N GLU A 130 -2.81 14.32 -7.98
CA GLU A 130 -4.09 15.02 -8.02
C GLU A 130 -4.55 15.41 -6.61
N LEU A 131 -4.44 14.47 -5.67
CA LEU A 131 -4.73 14.71 -4.26
C LEU A 131 -3.82 15.81 -3.70
N ALA A 132 -2.50 15.68 -3.84
CA ALA A 132 -1.53 16.65 -3.34
C ALA A 132 -1.75 18.05 -3.94
N THR A 133 -2.10 18.14 -5.23
CA THR A 133 -2.45 19.40 -5.89
C THR A 133 -3.70 20.02 -5.26
N ARG A 134 -4.74 19.23 -5.02
CA ARG A 134 -5.97 19.68 -4.34
C ARG A 134 -5.65 20.15 -2.91
N SER A 135 -4.92 19.35 -2.14
CA SER A 135 -4.49 19.65 -0.78
C SER A 135 -3.68 20.94 -0.70
N SER A 136 -2.79 21.20 -1.66
CA SER A 136 -1.97 22.42 -1.70
C SER A 136 -2.79 23.69 -1.84
N ARG A 137 -3.96 23.62 -2.49
CA ARG A 137 -4.89 24.77 -2.62
C ARG A 137 -5.58 25.04 -1.28
N THR A 138 -6.05 24.00 -0.60
CA THR A 138 -6.71 24.12 0.71
C THR A 138 -5.75 24.64 1.79
N LEU A 139 -4.50 24.17 1.79
CA LEU A 139 -3.51 24.58 2.81
C LEU A 139 -3.04 26.03 2.66
N ARG A 140 -3.18 26.66 1.48
CA ARG A 140 -2.83 28.07 1.25
C ARG A 140 -3.70 29.05 2.05
N GLU A 141 -4.87 28.62 2.50
CA GLU A 141 -5.87 29.50 3.11
C GLU A 141 -5.77 29.58 4.64
N GLY A 142 -4.86 28.84 5.31
CA GLY A 142 -4.86 28.73 6.78
C GLY A 142 -3.54 28.60 7.54
N GLU A 143 -2.40 28.35 6.89
CA GLU A 143 -1.12 28.09 7.60
C GLU A 143 0.07 28.82 6.93
N GLY A 144 1.08 29.17 7.74
CA GLY A 144 2.28 29.88 7.30
C GLY A 144 3.11 29.11 6.26
N ASP A 145 4.03 29.82 5.59
CA ASP A 145 4.85 29.28 4.50
C ASP A 145 5.79 28.12 4.92
N ASP A 146 5.97 27.89 6.22
CA ASP A 146 6.85 26.86 6.78
C ASP A 146 6.17 25.50 7.09
N ASP A 147 4.92 25.27 6.66
CA ASP A 147 4.28 23.96 6.90
C ASP A 147 5.07 22.82 6.22
N PRO A 148 5.62 21.86 7.00
CA PRO A 148 6.40 20.74 6.47
C PRO A 148 5.61 19.89 5.46
N LEU A 149 4.28 19.82 5.59
CA LEU A 149 3.44 19.10 4.64
C LEU A 149 3.36 19.82 3.29
N ARG A 150 3.27 21.16 3.28
CA ARG A 150 3.30 21.97 2.05
C ARG A 150 4.62 21.80 1.31
N LEU A 151 5.74 21.82 2.04
CA LEU A 151 7.06 21.56 1.47
C LEU A 151 7.17 20.14 0.90
N ALA A 152 6.64 19.13 1.59
CA ALA A 152 6.63 17.75 1.10
C ALA A 152 5.79 17.60 -0.18
N ILE A 153 4.63 18.25 -0.25
CA ILE A 153 3.77 18.28 -1.44
C ILE A 153 4.52 18.91 -2.64
N ALA A 154 5.12 20.08 -2.45
CA ALA A 154 5.87 20.77 -3.50
C ALA A 154 7.00 19.89 -4.04
N ARG A 155 7.81 19.32 -3.15
CA ARG A 155 8.90 18.40 -3.51
C ARG A 155 8.41 17.18 -4.30
N PHE A 156 7.29 16.59 -3.90
CA PHE A 156 6.73 15.42 -4.60
C PHE A 156 6.26 15.77 -6.02
N ILE A 157 5.61 16.92 -6.20
CA ILE A 157 5.14 17.40 -7.50
C ILE A 157 6.34 17.69 -8.43
N ASP A 158 7.37 18.35 -7.92
CA ASP A 158 8.57 18.71 -8.69
C ASP A 158 9.42 17.50 -9.07
N ARG A 159 9.50 16.49 -8.18
CA ARG A 159 10.18 15.21 -8.44
C ARG A 159 9.58 14.41 -9.60
N GLY A 160 8.42 14.84 -10.12
CA GLY A 160 7.71 14.19 -11.20
C GLY A 160 7.64 14.93 -12.52
N ARG A 161 8.44 15.98 -12.69
CA ARG A 161 8.87 16.48 -14.02
C ARG A 161 10.16 15.77 -14.43
#